data_AF-A0A3D3I5P4-F1
#
_entry.id   AF-A0A3D3I5P4-F1
#
_cell.length_a   1.000
_cell.length_b   1.000
_cell.length_c   1.000
_cell.angle_alpha   90.00
_cell.angle_beta   90.00
_cell.angle_gamma   90.00
#
_symmetry.space_group_name_H-M   'P 1'
#
loop_
_entity.id
_entity.type
_entity.pdbx_description
1 polymer ?
#
loop_
_entity_poly.entity_id
_entity_poly.type
_entity_poly.pdbx_seq_one_letter_code
_entity_poly.pdbx_strand_id
1 'polypeptide(L)'
;MLNKQKLYWSLQIGGWSLYAAVQIAASLIAAGGLGVSTQRIIFLAYEAIFCLLVSHGYRHLINRWKWLSLGMSRLIPKVIISVFALGLIMYFLRIPISLPLRLFSMEVAFDPQNILGLSFYYAIIFFLWSALYFIYNYFERYNKSLKLEAYAKEIELNNLKSQLNPHFIFNA
;
A
#
# COMPACT_ATOMS: atom_id res chain seq x y z
N MET A 1 -12.55 -15.73 10.16
CA MET A 1 -11.65 -14.55 10.14
C MET A 1 -10.68 -14.72 8.99
N LEU A 2 -10.73 -13.88 7.94
CA LEU A 2 -9.71 -13.94 6.89
C LEU A 2 -8.34 -13.77 7.55
N ASN A 3 -7.41 -14.69 7.28
CA ASN A 3 -6.05 -14.55 7.77
C ASN A 3 -5.50 -13.22 7.21
N LYS A 4 -5.10 -12.28 8.08
CA LYS A 4 -4.62 -10.93 7.68
C LYS A 4 -3.51 -10.99 6.64
N GLN A 5 -2.70 -12.04 6.70
CA GLN A 5 -1.65 -12.30 5.73
C GLN A 5 -2.22 -12.68 4.35
N LYS A 6 -3.27 -13.52 4.30
CA LYS A 6 -3.95 -13.88 3.05
C LYS A 6 -4.60 -12.64 2.42
N LEU A 7 -5.33 -11.85 3.21
CA LEU A 7 -5.96 -10.61 2.71
C LEU A 7 -4.91 -9.64 2.13
N TYR A 8 -3.80 -9.45 2.84
CA TYR A 8 -2.72 -8.61 2.37
C TYR A 8 -2.17 -9.07 1.02
N TRP A 9 -1.85 -10.36 0.87
CA TRP A 9 -1.30 -10.88 -0.38
C TRP A 9 -2.31 -10.83 -1.52
N SER A 10 -3.59 -11.09 -1.25
CA SER A 10 -4.66 -10.90 -2.23
C SER A 10 -4.74 -9.45 -2.71
N LEU A 11 -4.67 -8.47 -1.82
CA LEU A 11 -4.68 -7.05 -2.17
C LEU A 11 -3.41 -6.59 -2.89
N GLN A 12 -2.25 -7.13 -2.51
CA GLN A 12 -0.96 -6.84 -3.17
C GLN A 12 -0.94 -7.36 -4.60
N ILE A 13 -1.17 -8.67 -4.77
CA ILE A 13 -1.12 -9.31 -6.07
C ILE A 13 -2.25 -8.76 -6.95
N GLY A 14 -3.45 -8.59 -6.39
CA GLY A 14 -4.59 -8.01 -7.10
C GLY A 14 -4.34 -6.56 -7.51
N GLY A 15 -3.83 -5.73 -6.62
CA GLY A 15 -3.57 -4.31 -6.89
C GLY A 15 -2.50 -4.08 -7.96
N TRP A 16 -1.38 -4.79 -7.87
CA TRP A 16 -0.30 -4.65 -8.87
C TRP A 16 -0.62 -5.35 -10.19
N SER A 17 -1.40 -6.44 -10.17
CA SER A 17 -1.95 -7.03 -11.40
C SER A 17 -2.94 -6.09 -12.09
N LEU A 18 -3.81 -5.43 -11.33
CA LEU A 18 -4.74 -4.43 -11.86
C LEU A 18 -3.97 -3.24 -12.45
N TYR A 19 -2.94 -2.76 -11.75
CA TYR A 19 -2.05 -1.72 -12.26
C TYR A 19 -1.42 -2.14 -13.61
N ALA A 20 -0.87 -3.34 -13.70
CA ALA A 20 -0.30 -3.87 -14.94
C ALA A 20 -1.34 -3.93 -16.06
N ALA A 21 -2.55 -4.43 -15.77
CA ALA A 21 -3.63 -4.52 -16.74
C ALA A 21 -4.06 -3.14 -17.26
N VAL A 22 -4.17 -2.14 -16.38
CA VAL A 22 -4.48 -0.76 -16.76
C VAL A 22 -3.37 -0.17 -17.63
N GLN A 23 -2.10 -0.39 -17.29
CA GLN A 23 -0.97 0.10 -18.09
C GLN A 23 -0.91 -0.55 -19.47
N ILE A 24 -1.19 -1.86 -19.56
CA ILE A 24 -1.26 -2.59 -20.84
C ILE A 24 -2.43 -2.06 -21.68
N ALA A 25 -3.62 -1.89 -21.09
CA ALA A 25 -4.78 -1.34 -21.77
C ALA A 25 -4.52 0.09 -22.28
N ALA A 26 -3.93 0.95 -21.45
CA ALA A 26 -3.53 2.30 -21.86
C ALA A 26 -2.53 2.27 -23.03
N SER A 27 -1.56 1.35 -22.99
CA SER A 27 -0.60 1.19 -24.09
C SER A 27 -1.25 0.70 -25.39
N LEU A 28 -2.26 -0.16 -25.31
CA LEU A 28 -3.01 -0.65 -26.48
C LEU A 28 -3.84 0.46 -27.13
N ILE A 29 -4.51 1.27 -26.30
CA ILE A 29 -5.28 2.43 -26.75
C ILE A 29 -4.35 3.45 -27.42
N ALA A 30 -3.21 3.75 -26.80
CA ALA A 30 -2.23 4.69 -27.33
C ALA A 30 -1.60 4.20 -28.66
N ALA A 31 -1.49 2.89 -28.87
CA ALA A 31 -0.97 2.31 -30.10
C ALA A 31 -1.95 2.39 -31.29
N GLY A 32 -3.21 2.81 -31.08
CA GLY A 32 -4.15 3.06 -32.17
C GLY A 32 -4.43 1.87 -33.09
N GLY A 33 -4.33 0.63 -32.57
CA GLY A 33 -4.57 -0.60 -33.34
C GLY A 33 -3.33 -1.23 -33.99
N LEU A 34 -2.15 -0.61 -33.88
CA LEU A 34 -0.88 -1.17 -34.40
C LEU A 34 -0.31 -2.31 -33.54
N GLY A 35 -0.99 -2.69 -32.46
CA GLY A 35 -0.51 -3.65 -31.46
C GLY A 35 0.59 -3.06 -30.57
N VAL A 36 0.80 -3.67 -29.41
CA VAL A 36 1.87 -3.28 -28.48
C VAL A 36 3.04 -4.24 -28.64
N SER A 37 4.26 -3.70 -28.70
CA SER A 37 5.46 -4.51 -28.83
C SER A 37 5.62 -5.48 -27.66
N THR A 38 6.11 -6.68 -27.92
CA THR A 38 6.37 -7.69 -26.87
C THR A 38 7.32 -7.15 -25.80
N GLN A 39 8.31 -6.34 -26.21
CA GLN A 39 9.24 -5.66 -25.30
C GLN A 39 8.52 -4.74 -24.32
N ARG A 40 7.52 -3.98 -24.79
CA ARG A 40 6.72 -3.09 -23.93
C ARG A 40 5.90 -3.89 -22.92
N ILE A 41 5.30 -5.01 -23.32
CA ILE A 41 4.55 -5.89 -22.41
C ILE A 41 5.48 -6.47 -21.34
N ILE A 42 6.66 -6.97 -21.74
CA ILE A 42 7.67 -7.49 -20.81
C ILE A 42 8.07 -6.40 -19.81
N PHE A 43 8.34 -5.18 -20.29
CA PHE A 43 8.69 -4.05 -19.43
C PHE A 43 7.60 -3.74 -18.39
N LEU A 44 6.32 -3.67 -18.80
CA LEU A 44 5.20 -3.42 -17.89
C LEU A 44 5.01 -4.55 -16.85
N ALA A 45 5.26 -5.81 -17.25
CA ALA A 45 5.20 -6.93 -16.31
C ALA A 45 6.29 -6.82 -15.24
N TYR A 46 7.53 -6.50 -15.62
CA TYR A 46 8.60 -6.26 -14.66
C TYR A 46 8.37 -5.04 -13.78
N GLU A 47 7.81 -3.97 -14.34
CA GLU A 47 7.44 -2.78 -13.57
C GLU A 47 6.45 -3.12 -12.45
N ALA A 48 5.42 -3.93 -12.74
CA ALA A 48 4.47 -4.40 -11.73
C ALA A 48 5.13 -5.28 -10.66
N ILE A 49 6.08 -6.14 -11.03
CA ILE A 49 6.85 -6.96 -10.08
C ILE A 49 7.69 -6.05 -9.16
N PHE A 50 8.39 -5.05 -9.71
CA PHE A 50 9.15 -4.11 -8.89
C PHE A 50 8.26 -3.29 -7.96
N CYS A 51 7.10 -2.83 -8.43
CA CYS A 51 6.13 -2.16 -7.58
C CYS A 51 5.71 -3.03 -6.39
N LEU A 52 5.45 -4.31 -6.63
CA LEU A 52 5.13 -5.29 -5.59
C LEU A 52 6.29 -5.45 -4.60
N LEU A 53 7.51 -5.65 -5.08
CA LEU A 53 8.68 -5.83 -4.22
C LEU A 53 9.00 -4.59 -3.38
N VAL A 54 8.98 -3.41 -4.01
CA VAL A 54 9.25 -2.13 -3.35
C VAL A 54 8.17 -1.79 -2.33
N SER A 55 6.89 -1.97 -2.66
CA SER A 55 5.81 -1.76 -1.69
C SER A 55 5.84 -2.77 -0.54
N HIS A 56 6.23 -4.02 -0.79
CA HIS A 56 6.44 -5.02 0.24
C HIS A 56 7.60 -4.64 1.18
N GLY A 57 8.75 -4.23 0.62
CA GLY A 57 9.89 -3.73 1.39
C GLY A 57 9.53 -2.50 2.21
N TYR A 58 8.77 -1.57 1.63
CA TYR A 58 8.28 -0.39 2.34
C TYR A 58 7.33 -0.74 3.50
N ARG A 59 6.44 -1.71 3.31
CA ARG A 59 5.62 -2.25 4.41
C ARG A 59 6.49 -2.79 5.55
N HIS A 60 7.57 -3.52 5.22
CA HIS A 60 8.48 -4.04 6.24
C HIS A 60 9.08 -2.89 7.06
N LEU A 61 9.48 -1.79 6.41
CA LEU A 61 9.99 -0.58 7.08
C LEU A 61 8.95 0.05 8.01
N ILE A 62 7.73 0.26 7.50
CA ILE A 62 6.59 0.79 8.27
C ILE A 62 6.35 -0.02 9.55
N ASN A 63 6.36 -1.35 9.43
CA ASN A 63 6.13 -2.26 10.55
C ASN A 63 7.30 -2.27 11.54
N ARG A 64 8.54 -2.38 11.03
CA ARG A 64 9.76 -2.44 11.85
C ARG A 64 9.91 -1.18 12.70
N TRP A 65 9.55 -0.03 12.17
CA TRP A 65 9.63 1.26 12.85
C TRP A 65 8.32 1.69 13.52
N LYS A 66 7.32 0.80 13.57
CA LYS A 66 6.03 1.00 14.25
C LYS A 66 5.32 2.30 13.85
N TRP A 67 5.26 2.61 12.56
CA TRP A 67 4.71 3.91 12.12
C TRP A 67 3.24 4.11 12.49
N LEU A 68 2.47 3.03 12.59
CA LEU A 68 1.08 3.07 13.04
C LEU A 68 0.92 3.54 14.51
N SER A 69 1.99 3.59 15.32
CA SER A 69 1.96 4.21 16.66
C SER A 69 2.42 5.66 16.67
N LEU A 70 2.80 6.24 15.54
CA LEU A 70 3.13 7.65 15.44
C LEU A 70 1.85 8.48 15.37
N GLY A 71 1.87 9.67 15.97
CA GLY A 71 0.83 10.68 15.75
C GLY A 71 0.88 11.23 14.32
N MET A 72 -0.26 11.72 13.84
CA MET A 72 -0.44 12.14 12.44
C MET A 72 0.60 13.20 11.99
N SER A 73 0.94 14.15 12.87
CA SER A 73 1.94 15.20 12.61
C SER A 73 3.35 14.67 12.32
N ARG A 74 3.72 13.52 12.89
CA ARG A 74 5.01 12.86 12.63
C ARG A 74 4.93 11.84 11.50
N LEU A 75 3.74 11.29 11.25
CA LEU A 75 3.52 10.27 10.23
C LEU A 75 3.49 10.88 8.82
N ILE A 76 2.70 11.93 8.60
CA ILE A 76 2.52 12.57 7.29
C ILE A 76 3.87 12.94 6.64
N PRO A 77 4.76 13.72 7.29
CA PRO A 77 6.03 14.09 6.66
C PRO A 77 6.92 12.88 6.35
N LYS A 78 6.92 11.85 7.20
CA LYS A 78 7.67 10.60 6.95
C LYS A 78 7.14 9.85 5.73
N VAL A 79 5.82 9.79 5.56
CA VAL A 79 5.18 9.17 4.39
C VAL A 79 5.54 9.97 3.14
N ILE A 80 5.40 11.30 3.17
CA ILE A 80 5.75 12.17 2.03
C ILE A 80 7.20 11.94 1.60
N ILE A 81 8.17 12.07 2.52
CA ILE A 81 9.59 11.85 2.20
C ILE A 81 9.82 10.44 1.63
N SER A 82 9.15 9.44 2.20
CA SER A 82 9.33 8.05 1.75
C SER A 82 8.76 7.80 0.37
N VAL A 83 7.60 8.35 0.02
CA VAL A 83 7.03 8.12 -1.33
C VAL A 83 7.88 8.77 -2.42
N PHE A 84 8.50 9.93 -2.14
CA PHE A 84 9.49 10.52 -3.05
C PHE A 84 10.73 9.63 -3.18
N ALA A 85 11.25 9.10 -2.08
CA ALA A 85 12.38 8.18 -2.11
C ALA A 85 12.03 6.89 -2.88
N LEU A 86 10.85 6.31 -2.67
CA LEU A 86 10.37 5.13 -3.39
C LEU A 86 10.18 5.43 -4.88
N GLY A 87 9.67 6.61 -5.22
CA GLY A 87 9.52 7.04 -6.60
C GLY A 87 10.87 7.12 -7.32
N LEU A 88 11.88 7.69 -6.66
CA LEU A 88 13.26 7.73 -7.17
C LEU A 88 13.86 6.32 -7.31
N ILE A 89 13.70 5.47 -6.30
CA ILE A 89 14.16 4.07 -6.34
C ILE A 89 13.54 3.34 -7.53
N MET A 90 12.23 3.51 -7.74
CA MET A 90 11.51 2.86 -8.83
C MET A 90 11.91 3.39 -10.20
N TYR A 91 12.19 4.68 -10.31
CA TYR A 91 12.76 5.25 -11.52
C TYR A 91 14.07 4.54 -11.90
N PHE A 92 15.00 4.39 -10.96
CA PHE A 92 16.28 3.74 -11.23
C PHE A 92 16.15 2.23 -11.45
N LEU A 93 15.23 1.55 -10.75
CA LEU A 93 14.98 0.12 -10.93
C LEU A 93 14.50 -0.21 -12.35
N ARG A 94 13.82 0.72 -13.04
CA ARG A 94 13.33 0.47 -14.40
C ARG A 94 14.45 0.51 -15.45
N ILE A 95 15.55 1.24 -15.21
CA ILE A 95 16.61 1.50 -16.20
C ILE A 95 17.28 0.21 -16.71
N PRO A 96 17.68 -0.73 -15.83
CA PRO A 96 18.29 -2.00 -16.25
C PRO A 96 17.40 -2.86 -17.15
N ILE A 97 16.08 -2.64 -17.14
CA ILE A 97 15.12 -3.36 -17.97
C ILE A 97 14.80 -2.57 -19.24
N SER A 98 14.73 -1.25 -19.11
CA SER A 98 14.32 -0.36 -20.19
C SER A 98 15.38 -0.22 -21.29
N LEU A 99 16.67 -0.20 -20.91
CA LEU A 99 17.78 -0.04 -21.87
C LEU A 99 18.00 -1.29 -22.75
N PRO A 100 18.09 -2.53 -22.22
CA PRO A 100 18.30 -3.72 -23.05
C PRO A 100 17.13 -3.99 -24.00
N LEU A 101 15.91 -3.63 -23.58
CA LEU A 101 14.70 -3.73 -24.40
C LEU A 101 14.59 -2.64 -25.47
N ARG A 102 15.56 -1.71 -25.53
CA ARG A 102 15.61 -0.57 -26.48
C ARG A 102 14.36 0.30 -26.44
N LEU A 103 13.71 0.38 -25.28
CA LEU A 103 12.51 1.20 -25.08
C LEU A 103 12.85 2.68 -24.83
N PHE A 104 14.05 2.95 -24.32
CA PHE A 104 14.56 4.29 -24.04
C PHE A 104 16.04 4.38 -24.37
N SER A 105 16.51 5.57 -24.78
CA SER A 105 17.95 5.86 -24.95
C SER A 105 18.59 6.27 -23.61
N MET A 106 19.91 6.15 -23.51
CA MET A 106 20.69 6.62 -22.35
C MET A 106 20.45 8.11 -22.09
N GLU A 107 20.40 8.93 -23.15
CA GLU A 107 20.17 10.38 -23.05
C GLU A 107 18.83 10.70 -22.40
N VAL A 108 17.75 10.00 -22.78
CA VAL A 108 16.42 10.19 -22.19
C VAL A 108 16.34 9.61 -20.77
N ALA A 109 17.03 8.50 -20.50
CA ALA A 109 17.01 7.85 -19.19
C ALA A 109 17.79 8.60 -18.10
N PHE A 110 18.74 9.45 -18.47
CA PHE A 110 19.52 10.26 -17.53
C PHE A 110 19.21 11.77 -17.61
N ASP A 111 18.20 12.14 -18.39
CA ASP A 111 17.69 13.51 -18.43
C ASP A 111 17.02 13.88 -17.08
N PRO A 112 17.43 15.00 -16.44
CA PRO A 112 16.88 15.42 -15.14
C PRO A 112 15.37 15.62 -15.14
N GLN A 113 14.77 16.09 -16.23
CA GLN A 113 13.32 16.29 -16.30
C GLN A 113 12.57 14.96 -16.28
N ASN A 114 13.08 13.97 -17.02
CA ASN A 114 12.54 12.62 -17.00
C ASN A 114 12.71 11.96 -15.62
N ILE A 115 13.88 12.10 -14.98
CA ILE A 115 14.12 11.60 -13.63
C ILE A 115 13.09 12.18 -12.67
N LEU A 116 12.94 13.50 -12.62
CA LEU A 116 12.01 14.16 -11.69
C LEU A 116 10.56 13.83 -12.00
N GLY A 117 10.13 13.94 -13.26
CA GLY A 117 8.74 13.75 -13.67
C GLY A 117 8.25 12.32 -13.43
N LEU A 118 9.06 11.32 -13.79
CA LEU A 118 8.66 9.91 -13.63
C LEU A 118 8.84 9.43 -12.19
N SER A 119 9.84 9.93 -11.46
CA SER A 119 9.92 9.70 -10.00
C SER A 119 8.69 10.27 -9.28
N PHE A 120 8.22 11.45 -9.69
CA PHE A 120 7.01 12.06 -9.12
C PHE A 120 5.75 11.25 -9.44
N TYR A 121 5.62 10.76 -10.68
CA TYR A 121 4.54 9.83 -11.05
C TYR A 121 4.51 8.59 -10.13
N TYR A 122 5.64 7.93 -9.92
CA TYR A 122 5.71 6.80 -9.00
C TYR A 122 5.44 7.21 -7.55
N ALA A 123 5.91 8.38 -7.11
CA ALA A 123 5.62 8.88 -5.77
C ALA A 123 4.12 9.01 -5.51
N ILE A 124 3.33 9.46 -6.50
CA ILE A 124 1.86 9.50 -6.41
C ILE A 124 1.28 8.09 -6.25
N ILE A 125 1.77 7.11 -7.02
CA ILE A 125 1.31 5.72 -6.92
C ILE A 125 1.60 5.14 -5.53
N PHE A 126 2.81 5.32 -5.00
CA PHE A 126 3.14 4.84 -3.65
C PHE A 126 2.43 5.64 -2.56
N PHE A 127 2.11 6.90 -2.80
CA PHE A 127 1.26 7.68 -1.91
C PHE A 127 -0.14 7.08 -1.82
N LEU A 128 -0.76 6.75 -2.95
CA LEU A 128 -2.06 6.08 -2.98
C LEU A 128 -2.01 4.72 -2.28
N TRP A 129 -0.99 3.92 -2.57
CA TRP A 129 -0.76 2.65 -1.87
C TRP A 129 -0.62 2.85 -0.36
N SER A 130 0.13 3.88 0.07
CA SER A 130 0.32 4.22 1.48
C SER A 130 -0.99 4.62 2.13
N ALA A 131 -1.78 5.47 1.48
CA ALA A 131 -3.08 5.91 1.97
C ALA A 131 -4.00 4.71 2.20
N LEU A 132 -4.13 3.81 1.21
CA LEU A 132 -4.93 2.59 1.33
C LEU A 132 -4.44 1.71 2.48
N TYR A 133 -3.12 1.50 2.58
CA TYR A 133 -2.53 0.73 3.66
C TYR A 133 -2.85 1.33 5.04
N PHE A 134 -2.63 2.63 5.23
CA PHE A 134 -2.87 3.28 6.51
C PHE A 134 -4.36 3.33 6.86
N ILE A 135 -5.24 3.68 5.92
CA ILE A 135 -6.69 3.70 6.12
C ILE A 135 -7.17 2.34 6.63
N TYR A 136 -6.80 1.25 5.93
CA TYR A 136 -7.20 -0.09 6.33
C TYR A 136 -6.72 -0.44 7.75
N ASN A 137 -5.45 -0.16 8.06
CA ASN A 137 -4.89 -0.51 9.36
C ASN A 137 -5.42 0.36 10.51
N TYR A 138 -5.71 1.64 10.27
CA TYR A 138 -6.33 2.51 11.26
C TYR A 138 -7.77 2.10 11.54
N PHE A 139 -8.54 1.78 10.49
CA PHE A 139 -9.91 1.30 10.65
C PHE A 139 -9.96 -0.01 11.44
N GLU A 140 -9.07 -0.95 11.14
CA GLU A 140 -8.94 -2.20 11.88
C GLU A 140 -8.57 -1.99 13.36
N ARG A 141 -7.65 -1.05 13.65
CA ARG A 141 -7.29 -0.69 15.03
C ARG A 141 -8.46 -0.07 15.78
N TYR A 142 -9.19 0.82 15.13
CA TYR A 142 -10.37 1.46 15.69
C TYR A 142 -11.47 0.44 16.05
N ASN A 143 -11.80 -0.46 15.12
CA ASN A 143 -12.78 -1.53 15.36
C ASN A 143 -12.35 -2.47 16.49
N LYS A 144 -11.05 -2.79 16.58
CA LYS A 144 -10.54 -3.62 17.67
C LYS A 144 -10.64 -2.89 19.02
N SER A 145 -10.36 -1.59 19.05
CA SER A 145 -10.47 -0.76 20.26
C SER A 145 -11.91 -0.74 20.79
N LEU A 146 -12.89 -0.50 19.92
CA LEU A 146 -14.31 -0.49 20.31
C LEU A 146 -14.78 -1.83 20.88
N LYS A 147 -14.34 -2.95 20.27
CA LYS A 147 -14.66 -4.29 20.79
C LYS A 147 -14.04 -4.53 22.17
N LEU A 148 -12.80 -4.10 22.37
CA LEU A 148 -12.13 -4.24 23.67
C LEU A 148 -12.83 -3.41 24.76
N GLU A 149 -13.27 -2.20 24.43
CA GLU A 149 -14.04 -1.36 25.36
C GLU A 149 -15.40 -2.00 25.73
N ALA A 150 -16.10 -2.56 24.74
CA ALA A 150 -17.37 -3.26 24.98
C ALA A 150 -17.20 -4.47 25.90
N TYR A 151 -16.17 -5.30 25.68
CA TYR A 151 -15.87 -6.43 26.56
C TYR A 151 -15.48 -6.00 27.98
N ALA A 152 -14.72 -4.91 28.12
CA ALA A 152 -14.37 -4.38 29.43
C ALA A 152 -15.62 -3.96 30.23
N LYS A 153 -16.57 -3.26 29.58
CA LYS A 153 -17.85 -2.87 30.19
C LYS A 153 -18.72 -4.08 30.54
N GLU A 154 -18.72 -5.11 29.69
CA GLU A 154 -19.46 -6.35 29.97
C GLU A 154 -18.91 -7.09 31.19
N ILE A 155 -17.59 -7.16 31.33
CA ILE A 155 -16.92 -7.74 32.52
C ILE A 155 -17.25 -6.95 33.78
N GLU A 156 -17.20 -5.62 33.72
CA GLU A 156 -17.55 -4.75 34.84
C GLU A 156 -19.02 -4.94 35.27
N LEU A 157 -19.94 -4.96 34.30
CA LEU A 157 -21.36 -5.21 34.55
C LEU A 157 -21.60 -6.58 35.19
N ASN A 158 -20.94 -7.62 34.70
CA ASN A 158 -21.08 -8.97 35.25
C ASN A 158 -20.50 -9.07 36.67
N ASN A 159 -19.41 -8.34 36.96
CA ASN A 159 -18.86 -8.26 38.31
C ASN A 159 -19.85 -7.57 39.27
N LEU A 160 -20.40 -6.41 38.87
CA LEU A 160 -21.44 -5.71 39.64
C LEU A 160 -22.67 -6.60 39.89
N LYS A 161 -23.13 -7.33 38.87
CA LYS A 161 -24.22 -8.32 39.01
C LYS A 161 -23.87 -9.43 39.99
N SER A 162 -22.63 -9.91 40.01
CA SER A 162 -22.19 -10.98 40.93
C SER A 162 -22.09 -10.52 42.39
N GLN A 163 -21.90 -9.22 42.62
CA GLN A 163 -21.86 -8.62 43.96
C GLN A 163 -23.26 -8.22 44.47
N LEU A 164 -24.26 -8.13 43.58
CA LEU A 164 -25.65 -7.89 43.97
C LEU A 164 -26.24 -9.14 44.62
N ASN A 165 -26.76 -8.99 45.84
CA ASN A 165 -27.37 -10.08 46.60
C ASN A 165 -28.59 -10.62 45.82
N PRO A 166 -28.76 -11.95 45.62
CA PRO A 166 -29.85 -12.50 44.80
C PRO A 166 -31.24 -12.01 45.21
N HIS A 167 -31.44 -11.78 46.51
CA HIS A 167 -32.67 -11.24 47.08
C HIS A 167 -33.07 -9.85 46.53
N PHE A 168 -32.12 -9.02 46.06
CA PHE A 168 -32.41 -7.73 45.43
C PHE A 168 -32.78 -7.83 43.94
N ILE A 169 -32.34 -8.89 43.25
CA ILE A 169 -32.63 -9.09 41.82
C ILE A 169 -34.08 -9.56 41.60
N PHE A 170 -34.68 -10.23 42.59
CA PHE A 170 -36.04 -10.78 42.51
C PHE A 170 -37.15 -9.88 43.11
N ASN A 171 -36.81 -8.74 43.74
CA ASN A 171 -37.76 -7.81 44.38
C ASN A 171 -37.91 -6.46 43.64
N ALA A 172 -37.34 -6.32 42.44
CA ALA A 172 -37.43 -5.11 41.61
C ALA A 172 -38.38 -5.32 40.42
#